data_AF-A0A5A7MYD4-F1
#
_entry.id   AF-A0A5A7MYD4-F1
#
_cell.length_a   1.000
_cell.length_b   1.000
_cell.length_c   1.000
_cell.angle_alpha   90.00
_cell.angle_beta   90.00
_cell.angle_gamma   90.00
#
_symmetry.space_group_name_H-M   'P 1'
#
loop_
_entity.id
_entity.type
_entity.pdbx_description
1 polymer ?
#
loop_
_entity_poly.entity_id
_entity_poly.type
_entity_poly.pdbx_seq_one_letter_code
_entity_poly.pdbx_strand_id
1 'polypeptide(L)'
;MTQRRQYGGLQVALGLDDLVARALHGSDGLDVAGFWAAFEAMHTALAPRNRALLKTRDAMQAQLDEWHRNHKGDGFDLAAYQAFLEEIGYVLPEPEPFAVSTDHIDPEIAKIAGPQLVVPVMNARFAINAANARWGSLYDALYGTDVLPEADGCARGSSYNQARGKSYRFCQRVSGRDRPPYGRQKP
;
A
#
# COMPACT_ATOMS: atom_id res chain seq x y z
N MET A 1 32.24 -9.72 -5.91
CA MET A 1 32.25 -9.54 -4.45
C MET A 1 31.76 -8.14 -4.13
N THR A 2 30.89 -7.96 -3.13
CA THR A 2 30.40 -6.63 -2.73
C THR A 2 31.42 -5.99 -1.79
N GLN A 3 31.98 -4.85 -2.18
CA GLN A 3 32.86 -4.06 -1.31
C GLN A 3 32.05 -3.46 -0.15
N ARG A 4 32.66 -3.39 1.04
CA ARG A 4 31.99 -2.92 2.25
C ARG A 4 32.86 -1.93 3.03
N ARG A 5 32.22 -1.02 3.76
CA ARG A 5 32.81 -0.11 4.75
C ARG A 5 32.36 -0.51 6.16
N GLN A 6 33.27 -0.39 7.13
CA GLN A 6 32.98 -0.67 8.53
C GLN A 6 32.50 0.60 9.24
N TYR A 7 31.41 0.49 10.00
CA TYR A 7 30.96 1.47 10.98
C TYR A 7 30.61 0.74 12.27
N GLY A 8 31.37 0.95 13.35
CA GLY A 8 31.20 0.19 14.58
C GLY A 8 31.27 -1.32 14.31
N GLY A 9 30.20 -2.06 14.62
CA GLY A 9 30.00 -3.48 14.32
C GLY A 9 29.35 -3.76 12.96
N LEU A 10 28.87 -2.75 12.23
CA LEU A 10 28.23 -2.90 10.92
C LEU A 10 29.23 -3.01 9.77
N GLN A 11 28.92 -3.89 8.82
CA GLN A 11 29.58 -3.98 7.51
C GLN A 11 28.62 -3.52 6.41
N VAL A 12 28.72 -2.27 5.99
CA VAL A 12 27.79 -1.63 5.05
C VAL A 12 28.31 -1.76 3.63
N ALA A 13 27.49 -2.20 2.68
CA ALA A 13 27.86 -2.23 1.26
C ALA A 13 28.12 -0.81 0.73
N LEU A 14 29.22 -0.60 -0.02
CA LEU A 14 29.62 0.74 -0.46
C LEU A 14 28.53 1.48 -1.24
N GLY A 15 27.80 0.80 -2.13
CA GLY A 15 26.71 1.44 -2.88
C GLY A 15 25.58 1.97 -2.00
N LEU A 16 25.34 1.37 -0.83
CA LEU A 16 24.36 1.86 0.15
C LEU A 16 24.94 3.01 0.97
N ASP A 17 26.21 2.91 1.38
CA ASP A 17 26.94 3.98 2.06
C ASP A 17 26.96 5.27 1.23
N ASP A 18 27.31 5.16 -0.06
CA ASP A 18 27.34 6.27 -1.01
C ASP A 18 25.93 6.84 -1.28
N LEU A 19 24.90 5.99 -1.26
CA LEU A 19 23.50 6.43 -1.40
C LEU A 19 23.07 7.26 -0.18
N VAL A 20 23.35 6.77 1.03
CA VAL A 20 23.03 7.47 2.27
C VAL A 20 23.79 8.80 2.35
N ALA A 21 25.08 8.80 2.01
CA ALA A 21 25.88 10.02 1.97
C ALA A 21 25.29 11.10 1.04
N ARG A 22 24.81 10.70 -0.14
CA ARG A 22 24.13 11.63 -1.06
C ARG A 22 22.76 12.07 -0.55
N ALA A 23 22.00 11.17 0.08
CA ALA A 23 20.67 11.48 0.59
C ALA A 23 20.71 12.47 1.77
N LEU A 24 21.76 12.41 2.59
CA LEU A 24 21.97 13.35 3.70
C LEU A 24 22.55 14.70 3.26
N HIS A 25 22.95 14.86 2.00
CA HIS A 25 23.52 16.11 1.52
C HIS A 25 22.50 17.26 1.60
N GLY A 26 22.82 18.30 2.37
CA GLY A 26 21.91 19.41 2.65
C GLY A 26 20.87 19.15 3.74
N SER A 27 20.96 18.01 4.45
CA SER A 27 20.20 17.78 5.68
C SER A 27 20.90 18.44 6.86
N ASP A 28 20.19 19.28 7.60
CA ASP A 28 20.73 19.90 8.81
C ASP A 28 20.80 18.87 9.96
N GLY A 29 21.97 18.77 10.61
CA GLY A 29 22.10 18.11 11.91
C GLY A 29 22.41 16.60 11.91
N LEU A 30 22.63 15.96 10.75
CA LEU A 30 23.01 14.54 10.70
C LEU A 30 24.06 14.26 9.62
N ASP A 31 25.25 13.83 10.03
CA ASP A 31 26.28 13.33 9.13
C ASP A 31 26.19 11.80 8.93
N VAL A 32 26.98 11.27 7.99
CA VAL A 32 26.95 9.85 7.63
C VAL A 32 27.37 8.95 8.80
N ALA A 33 28.37 9.37 9.57
CA ALA A 33 28.86 8.61 10.72
C ALA A 33 27.81 8.55 11.83
N GLY A 34 27.18 9.68 12.14
CA GLY A 34 26.08 9.79 13.10
C GLY A 34 24.86 8.99 12.69
N PHE A 35 24.50 9.01 11.40
CA PHE A 35 23.44 8.16 10.86
C PHE A 35 23.72 6.68 11.10
N TRP A 36 24.91 6.18 10.74
CA TRP A 36 25.25 4.77 10.89
C TRP A 36 25.35 4.34 12.35
N ALA A 37 25.86 5.21 13.23
CA ALA A 37 25.89 4.96 14.67
C ALA A 37 24.47 4.84 15.26
N ALA A 38 23.55 5.75 14.88
CA ALA A 38 22.16 5.69 15.30
C ALA A 38 21.45 4.43 14.76
N PHE A 39 21.69 4.09 13.49
CA PHE A 39 21.17 2.86 12.89
C PHE A 39 21.69 1.60 13.60
N GLU A 40 22.98 1.54 13.93
CA GLU A 40 23.56 0.42 14.68
C GLU A 40 22.90 0.25 16.05
N ALA A 41 22.69 1.34 16.78
CA ALA A 41 22.03 1.32 18.08
C ALA A 41 20.59 0.78 17.96
N MET A 42 19.82 1.26 16.98
CA MET A 42 18.45 0.77 16.71
C MET A 42 18.45 -0.71 16.30
N HIS A 43 19.35 -1.11 15.40
CA HIS A 43 19.45 -2.50 14.97
C HIS A 43 19.78 -3.42 16.15
N THR A 44 20.74 -3.04 16.99
CA THR A 44 21.15 -3.83 18.16
C THR A 44 19.99 -4.00 19.15
N ALA A 45 19.22 -2.94 19.39
CA ALA A 45 18.07 -2.99 20.28
C ALA A 45 16.88 -3.79 19.71
N LEU A 46 16.58 -3.65 18.41
CA LEU A 46 15.33 -4.15 17.83
C LEU A 46 15.46 -5.48 17.07
N ALA A 47 16.63 -5.83 16.54
CA ALA A 47 16.81 -7.06 15.78
C ALA A 47 16.55 -8.34 16.61
N PRO A 48 16.95 -8.44 17.90
CA PRO A 48 16.58 -9.59 18.74
C PRO A 48 15.07 -9.73 18.90
N ARG A 49 14.34 -8.63 19.13
CA ARG A 49 12.88 -8.62 19.24
C ARG A 49 12.21 -9.04 17.93
N ASN A 50 12.70 -8.54 16.79
CA ASN A 50 12.19 -8.94 15.48
C ASN A 50 12.35 -10.45 15.24
N ARG A 51 13.52 -11.01 15.53
CA ARG A 51 13.75 -12.47 15.46
C ARG A 51 12.83 -13.25 16.40
N ALA A 52 12.57 -12.74 17.61
CA ALA A 52 11.65 -13.38 18.55
C ALA A 52 10.21 -13.41 17.99
N LEU A 53 9.74 -12.30 17.40
CA LEU A 53 8.42 -12.23 16.77
C LEU A 53 8.26 -13.24 15.62
N LEU A 54 9.31 -13.45 14.82
CA LEU A 54 9.28 -14.48 13.77
C LEU A 54 9.20 -15.90 14.35
N LYS A 55 9.98 -16.19 15.40
CA LYS A 55 9.88 -17.47 16.11
C LYS A 55 8.50 -17.72 16.70
N THR A 56 7.84 -16.68 17.23
CA THR A 56 6.46 -16.78 17.70
C THR A 56 5.51 -17.19 16.58
N ARG A 57 5.66 -16.64 15.37
CA ARG A 57 4.85 -17.02 14.20
C ARG A 57 5.07 -18.49 13.84
N ASP A 58 6.33 -18.94 13.79
CA ASP A 58 6.66 -20.33 13.47
C ASP A 58 6.07 -21.29 14.52
N ALA A 59 6.18 -20.95 15.81
CA ALA A 59 5.64 -21.75 16.90
C ALA A 59 4.10 -21.80 16.89
N MET A 60 3.43 -20.69 16.57
CA MET A 60 1.97 -20.67 16.41
C MET A 60 1.56 -21.56 15.23
N GLN A 61 2.20 -21.41 14.07
CA GLN A 61 1.88 -22.22 12.90
C GLN A 61 2.10 -23.71 13.15
N ALA A 62 3.18 -24.09 13.83
CA ALA A 62 3.44 -25.49 14.18
C ALA A 62 2.33 -26.10 15.06
N GLN A 63 1.79 -25.32 16.01
CA GLN A 63 0.66 -25.73 16.85
C GLN A 63 -0.62 -25.87 16.03
N LEU A 64 -0.91 -24.94 15.11
CA LEU A 64 -2.06 -25.04 14.20
C LEU A 64 -1.96 -26.32 13.34
N ASP A 65 -0.79 -26.59 12.78
CA ASP A 65 -0.54 -27.76 11.95
C ASP A 65 -0.73 -29.06 12.76
N GLU A 66 -0.26 -29.09 14.01
CA GLU A 66 -0.44 -30.23 14.91
C GLU A 66 -1.90 -30.44 15.29
N TRP A 67 -2.61 -29.36 15.63
CA TRP A 67 -4.04 -29.43 15.93
C TRP A 67 -4.81 -30.05 14.78
N HIS A 68 -4.62 -29.57 13.54
CA HIS A 68 -5.30 -30.11 12.37
C HIS A 68 -4.86 -31.55 12.03
N ARG A 69 -3.61 -31.93 12.31
CA ARG A 69 -3.17 -33.33 12.14
C ARG A 69 -3.89 -34.29 13.10
N ASN A 70 -4.19 -33.84 14.32
CA ASN A 70 -4.81 -34.63 15.37
C ASN A 70 -6.34 -34.66 15.28
N HIS A 71 -6.96 -33.71 14.54
CA HIS A 71 -8.41 -33.59 14.37
C HIS A 71 -8.86 -33.85 12.92
N LYS A 72 -8.28 -34.88 12.27
CA LYS A 72 -8.67 -35.29 10.91
C LYS A 72 -10.00 -36.04 10.92
N GLY A 73 -10.92 -35.70 10.00
CA GLY A 73 -12.17 -36.44 9.79
C GLY A 73 -13.36 -35.55 9.43
N ASP A 74 -14.53 -36.17 9.31
CA ASP A 74 -15.77 -35.52 8.88
C ASP A 74 -16.49 -34.84 10.06
N GLY A 75 -15.93 -33.72 10.53
CA GLY A 75 -16.53 -32.88 11.57
C GLY A 75 -15.55 -31.88 12.14
N PHE A 76 -15.42 -30.71 11.50
CA PHE A 76 -14.67 -29.60 12.10
C PHE A 76 -15.46 -28.99 13.25
N ASP A 77 -14.98 -29.15 14.48
CA ASP A 77 -15.55 -28.51 15.66
C ASP A 77 -15.00 -27.09 15.80
N LEU A 78 -15.83 -26.11 15.43
CA LEU A 78 -15.49 -24.69 15.51
C LEU A 78 -15.29 -24.22 16.95
N ALA A 79 -16.07 -24.73 17.90
CA ALA A 79 -16.00 -24.30 19.30
C ALA A 79 -14.69 -24.78 19.94
N ALA A 80 -14.31 -26.04 19.68
CA ALA A 80 -13.04 -26.59 20.11
C ALA A 80 -11.85 -25.86 19.46
N TYR A 81 -11.96 -25.50 18.18
CA TYR A 81 -10.90 -24.77 17.49
C TYR A 81 -10.74 -23.34 18.03
N GLN A 82 -11.83 -22.63 18.28
CA GLN A 82 -11.77 -21.28 18.86
C GLN A 82 -11.11 -21.32 20.26
N ALA A 83 -11.53 -22.25 21.12
CA ALA A 83 -10.93 -22.40 22.45
C ALA A 83 -9.42 -22.69 22.37
N PHE A 84 -9.00 -23.52 21.41
CA PHE A 84 -7.59 -23.77 21.15
C PHE A 84 -6.84 -22.50 20.69
N LEU A 85 -7.40 -21.71 19.78
CA LEU A 85 -6.78 -20.46 19.31
C LEU A 85 -6.61 -19.45 20.45
N GLU A 86 -7.55 -19.38 21.38
CA GLU A 86 -7.46 -18.56 22.59
C GLU A 86 -6.38 -19.10 23.54
N GLU A 87 -6.34 -20.43 23.76
CA GLU A 87 -5.36 -21.11 24.62
C GLU A 87 -3.91 -20.85 24.18
N ILE A 88 -3.62 -20.95 22.88
CA ILE A 88 -2.27 -20.70 22.35
C ILE A 88 -1.93 -19.20 22.23
N GLY A 89 -2.86 -18.31 22.60
CA GLY A 89 -2.70 -16.86 22.51
C GLY A 89 -2.68 -16.33 21.07
N TYR A 90 -3.30 -17.04 20.13
CA TYR A 90 -3.48 -16.59 18.74
C TYR A 90 -4.66 -15.60 18.66
N VAL A 91 -5.78 -15.95 19.28
CA VAL A 91 -6.89 -15.02 19.53
C VAL A 91 -6.70 -14.42 20.90
N LEU A 92 -6.61 -13.08 20.96
CA LEU A 92 -6.46 -12.34 22.21
C LEU A 92 -7.81 -11.72 22.61
N PRO A 93 -8.01 -11.42 23.91
CA PRO A 93 -9.17 -10.66 24.35
C PRO A 93 -9.28 -9.33 23.61
N GLU A 94 -10.52 -8.96 23.28
CA GLU A 94 -10.79 -7.64 22.70
C GLU A 94 -10.42 -6.54 23.71
N PRO A 95 -9.67 -5.50 23.31
CA PRO A 95 -9.37 -4.39 24.20
C PRO A 95 -10.64 -3.56 24.47
N GLU A 96 -10.64 -2.84 25.59
CA GLU A 96 -11.70 -1.86 25.90
C GLU A 96 -11.86 -0.83 24.77
N PRO A 97 -13.08 -0.33 24.49
CA PRO A 97 -13.31 0.68 23.47
C PRO A 97 -12.44 1.93 23.68
N PHE A 98 -11.76 2.36 22.62
CA PHE A 98 -10.94 3.58 22.62
C PHE A 98 -11.05 4.31 21.28
N ALA A 99 -10.63 5.59 21.26
CA ALA A 99 -10.49 6.38 20.05
C ALA A 99 -9.01 6.57 19.72
N VAL A 100 -8.66 6.47 18.45
CA VAL A 100 -7.29 6.79 17.98
C VAL A 100 -7.00 8.28 18.15
N SER A 101 -5.78 8.61 18.59
CA SER A 101 -5.37 9.99 18.92
C SER A 101 -4.43 10.63 17.89
N THR A 102 -4.24 9.99 16.74
CA THR A 102 -3.26 10.41 15.72
C THR A 102 -3.62 11.79 15.15
N ASP A 103 -2.65 12.71 15.14
CA ASP A 103 -2.78 14.08 14.64
C ASP A 103 -1.75 14.38 13.53
N HIS A 104 -1.76 15.62 13.02
CA HIS A 104 -0.85 16.10 11.95
C HIS A 104 -0.83 15.24 10.68
N ILE A 105 -1.99 14.69 10.29
CA ILE A 105 -2.16 13.88 9.09
C ILE A 105 -2.67 14.73 7.91
N ASP A 106 -2.09 14.51 6.72
CA ASP A 106 -2.53 15.15 5.49
C ASP A 106 -4.01 14.89 5.17
N PRO A 107 -4.74 15.87 4.60
CA PRO A 107 -6.16 15.73 4.27
C PRO A 107 -6.46 14.54 3.35
N GLU A 108 -5.54 14.20 2.44
CA GLU A 108 -5.61 13.05 1.53
C GLU A 108 -5.79 11.72 2.25
N ILE A 109 -5.30 11.60 3.48
CA ILE A 109 -5.40 10.38 4.29
C ILE A 109 -6.56 10.52 5.29
N ALA A 110 -6.69 11.69 5.94
CA ALA A 110 -7.60 11.86 7.07
C ALA A 110 -9.04 12.24 6.69
N LYS A 111 -9.26 12.90 5.53
CA LYS A 111 -10.53 13.59 5.23
C LYS A 111 -11.12 13.27 3.85
N ILE A 112 -10.29 12.84 2.90
CA ILE A 112 -10.70 12.61 1.52
C ILE A 112 -10.84 11.11 1.27
N ALA A 113 -12.05 10.66 0.95
CA ALA A 113 -12.26 9.31 0.44
C ALA A 113 -11.91 9.26 -1.06
N GLY A 114 -11.01 8.37 -1.47
CA GLY A 114 -10.62 8.24 -2.87
C GLY A 114 -9.78 7.01 -3.17
N PRO A 115 -9.46 6.76 -4.45
CA PRO A 115 -8.61 5.65 -4.85
C PRO A 115 -7.17 5.80 -4.33
N GLN A 116 -6.54 4.67 -3.99
CA GLN A 116 -5.12 4.60 -3.65
C GLN A 116 -4.40 3.69 -4.66
N LEU A 117 -3.34 4.21 -5.27
CA LEU A 117 -2.55 3.50 -6.27
C LEU A 117 -1.29 2.88 -5.64
N VAL A 118 -0.97 1.65 -6.04
CA VAL A 118 0.26 0.94 -5.63
C VAL A 118 1.09 0.64 -6.87
N VAL A 119 2.36 1.06 -6.87
CA VAL A 119 3.31 0.84 -7.98
C VAL A 119 4.70 0.43 -7.49
N PRO A 120 5.47 -0.32 -8.29
CA PRO A 120 6.84 -0.67 -7.93
C PRO A 120 7.76 0.54 -8.06
N VAL A 121 8.34 0.99 -6.94
CA VAL A 121 9.27 2.13 -6.89
C VAL A 121 10.53 1.93 -7.74
N MET A 122 10.92 0.67 -7.98
CA MET A 122 12.06 0.31 -8.82
C MET A 122 11.86 0.62 -10.30
N ASN A 123 10.63 0.93 -10.74
CA ASN A 123 10.35 1.38 -12.10
C ASN A 123 10.03 2.89 -12.10
N ALA A 124 11.01 3.70 -12.49
CA ALA A 124 10.88 5.16 -12.50
C ALA A 124 9.70 5.66 -13.35
N ARG A 125 9.41 5.01 -14.49
CA ARG A 125 8.27 5.39 -15.34
C ARG A 125 6.95 5.17 -14.62
N PHE A 126 6.81 4.04 -13.92
CA PHE A 126 5.59 3.76 -13.17
C PHE A 126 5.45 4.66 -11.94
N ALA A 127 6.55 4.95 -11.24
CA ALA A 127 6.55 5.88 -10.11
C ALA A 127 6.11 7.30 -10.52
N ILE A 128 6.67 7.83 -11.60
CA ILE A 128 6.30 9.17 -12.11
C ILE A 128 4.85 9.19 -12.60
N ASN A 129 4.42 8.17 -13.33
CA ASN A 129 3.03 8.05 -13.76
C ASN A 129 2.07 8.00 -12.58
N ALA A 130 2.43 7.27 -11.52
CA ALA A 130 1.62 7.17 -10.32
C ALA A 130 1.56 8.49 -9.53
N ALA A 131 2.68 9.18 -9.39
CA ALA A 131 2.71 10.50 -8.75
C ALA A 131 1.81 11.50 -9.49
N ASN A 132 1.81 11.46 -10.83
CA ASN A 132 0.98 12.32 -11.66
C ASN A 132 -0.49 11.86 -11.76
N ALA A 133 -0.81 10.63 -11.38
CA ALA A 133 -2.15 10.05 -11.48
C ALA A 133 -3.17 10.67 -10.52
N ARG A 134 -2.76 11.63 -9.67
CA ARG A 134 -3.70 12.46 -8.89
C ARG A 134 -4.76 13.12 -9.77
N TRP A 135 -4.39 13.46 -11.01
CA TRP A 135 -5.31 13.96 -12.02
C TRP A 135 -5.21 13.12 -13.28
N GLY A 136 -6.33 12.54 -13.69
CA GLY A 136 -6.42 11.71 -14.89
C GLY A 136 -7.51 12.21 -15.82
N SER A 137 -7.29 12.04 -17.13
CA SER A 137 -8.29 12.33 -18.15
C SER A 137 -9.39 11.27 -18.10
N LEU A 138 -10.61 11.67 -17.69
CA LEU A 138 -11.78 10.79 -17.73
C LEU A 138 -12.08 10.34 -19.17
N TYR A 139 -11.82 11.19 -20.17
CA TYR A 139 -12.04 10.85 -21.58
C TYR A 139 -11.10 9.74 -22.02
N ASP A 140 -9.82 9.81 -21.67
CA ASP A 140 -8.86 8.76 -22.02
C ASP A 140 -9.16 7.46 -21.28
N ALA A 141 -9.54 7.56 -19.99
CA ALA A 141 -9.95 6.41 -19.19
C ALA A 141 -11.16 5.69 -19.80
N LEU A 142 -12.18 6.42 -20.29
CA LEU A 142 -13.37 5.82 -20.89
C LEU A 142 -13.13 5.35 -22.32
N TYR A 143 -12.48 6.17 -23.14
CA TYR A 143 -12.24 5.85 -24.54
C TYR A 143 -11.26 4.69 -24.67
N GLY A 144 -10.22 4.67 -23.84
CA GLY A 144 -9.12 3.70 -23.86
C GLY A 144 -9.42 2.36 -23.19
N THR A 145 -10.55 2.19 -22.51
CA THR A 145 -10.93 0.95 -21.80
C THR A 145 -12.20 0.32 -22.39
N ASP A 146 -12.57 -0.85 -21.89
CA ASP A 146 -13.78 -1.58 -22.23
C ASP A 146 -15.04 -1.07 -21.49
N VAL A 147 -14.92 -0.04 -20.65
CA VAL A 147 -16.08 0.69 -20.10
C VAL A 147 -16.98 1.20 -21.23
N LEU A 148 -16.35 1.65 -22.33
CA LEU A 148 -16.88 1.89 -23.67
C LEU A 148 -17.18 0.62 -24.49
N PRO A 149 -18.42 0.11 -24.68
CA PRO A 149 -18.65 -1.03 -25.57
C PRO A 149 -18.11 -0.77 -26.99
N GLU A 150 -17.59 -1.80 -27.64
CA GLU A 150 -16.99 -1.70 -28.98
C GLU A 150 -17.96 -2.04 -30.13
N ALA A 151 -19.22 -2.33 -29.82
CA ALA A 151 -20.26 -2.63 -30.80
C ALA A 151 -20.70 -1.38 -31.59
N ASP A 152 -21.56 -1.59 -32.60
CA ASP A 152 -22.26 -0.53 -33.35
C ASP A 152 -21.35 0.58 -33.90
N GLY A 153 -20.18 0.20 -34.41
CA GLY A 153 -19.20 1.12 -35.00
C GLY A 153 -18.41 1.93 -33.97
N CYS A 154 -18.46 1.58 -32.67
CA CYS A 154 -17.72 2.23 -31.58
C CYS A 154 -16.41 1.53 -31.21
N ALA A 155 -15.90 0.64 -32.08
CA ALA A 155 -14.63 -0.05 -31.87
C ALA A 155 -13.44 0.93 -31.79
N ARG A 156 -12.43 0.55 -30.98
CA ARG A 156 -11.14 1.26 -30.93
C ARG A 156 -10.37 0.98 -32.22
N GLY A 157 -9.53 1.92 -32.63
CA GLY A 157 -8.70 1.80 -33.83
C GLY A 157 -7.39 2.57 -33.69
N SER A 158 -6.57 2.53 -34.74
CA SER A 158 -5.30 3.27 -34.81
C SER A 158 -5.48 4.78 -34.95
N SER A 159 -6.71 5.24 -35.25
CA SER A 159 -7.08 6.65 -35.32
C SER A 159 -8.34 6.91 -34.49
N TYR A 160 -8.61 8.19 -34.23
CA TYR A 160 -9.78 8.60 -33.48
C TYR A 160 -11.08 8.22 -34.20
N ASN A 161 -11.94 7.47 -33.50
CA ASN A 161 -13.27 7.11 -33.95
C ASN A 161 -14.28 8.10 -33.36
N GLN A 162 -14.83 8.94 -34.23
CA GLN A 162 -15.79 9.96 -33.83
C GLN A 162 -17.08 9.36 -33.23
N ALA A 163 -17.53 8.18 -33.69
CA ALA A 163 -18.72 7.51 -33.13
C ALA A 163 -18.48 7.08 -31.67
N ARG A 164 -17.31 6.51 -31.38
CA ARG A 164 -16.88 6.18 -30.02
C ARG A 164 -16.71 7.44 -29.16
N GLY A 165 -16.03 8.47 -29.67
CA GLY A 165 -15.84 9.73 -28.94
C GLY A 165 -17.15 10.47 -28.66
N LYS A 166 -18.16 10.34 -29.53
CA LYS A 166 -19.53 10.84 -29.32
C LYS A 166 -20.35 10.01 -28.33
N SER A 167 -19.85 8.87 -27.86
CA SER A 167 -20.52 8.05 -26.85
C SER A 167 -20.42 8.62 -25.42
N TYR A 168 -20.05 9.91 -25.28
CA TYR A 168 -19.94 10.71 -24.05
C TYR A 168 -21.21 10.75 -23.16
N ARG A 169 -22.33 10.12 -23.55
CA ARG A 169 -23.53 10.02 -22.72
C ARG A 169 -23.22 9.43 -21.34
N PHE A 170 -22.16 8.63 -21.21
CA PHE A 170 -21.63 8.19 -19.92
C PHE A 170 -21.09 9.35 -19.06
N CYS A 171 -20.23 10.22 -19.61
CA CYS A 171 -19.67 11.39 -18.91
C CYS A 171 -20.74 12.38 -18.42
N GLN A 172 -21.79 12.62 -19.22
CA GLN A 172 -22.89 13.51 -18.85
C GLN A 172 -23.74 12.94 -17.71
N ARG A 173 -23.90 11.61 -17.65
CA ARG A 173 -24.64 10.94 -16.57
C ARG A 173 -23.88 11.00 -15.24
N VAL A 174 -22.56 10.85 -15.26
CA VAL A 174 -21.71 10.99 -14.06
C VAL A 174 -21.72 12.45 -13.59
N SER A 175 -21.45 13.40 -14.48
CA SER A 175 -21.40 14.83 -14.13
C SER A 175 -22.75 15.40 -13.67
N GLY A 176 -23.87 14.91 -14.22
CA GLY A 176 -25.22 15.36 -13.86
C GLY A 176 -25.82 14.70 -12.62
N ARG A 177 -25.22 13.61 -12.10
CA ARG A 177 -25.59 13.04 -10.79
C ARG A 177 -25.00 13.82 -9.63
N ASP A 178 -23.78 14.34 -9.80
CA ASP A 178 -23.05 15.06 -8.75
C ASP A 178 -23.29 16.58 -8.77
N ARG A 179 -23.92 17.11 -9.82
CA ARG A 179 -24.36 18.52 -9.86
C ARG A 179 -25.77 18.63 -10.47
N PRO A 180 -26.77 19.16 -9.74
CA PRO A 180 -28.03 19.53 -10.36
C PRO A 180 -27.77 20.57 -11.45
N PRO A 181 -28.54 20.56 -12.56
CA PRO A 181 -28.39 21.55 -13.61
C PRO A 181 -28.55 22.94 -12.99
N TYR A 182 -27.60 23.83 -13.26
CA TYR A 182 -27.71 25.23 -12.89
C TYR A 182 -29.02 25.77 -13.49
N GLY A 183 -30.00 26.05 -12.63
CA GLY A 183 -31.25 26.64 -13.06
C GLY A 183 -30.93 27.92 -13.80
N ARG A 184 -31.39 28.03 -15.06
CA ARG A 184 -31.46 29.32 -15.73
C ARG A 184 -32.37 30.20 -14.87
N GLN A 185 -31.81 31.08 -14.05
CA GLN A 185 -32.53 32.27 -13.62
C GLN A 185 -32.85 33.02 -14.91
N LYS A 186 -34.11 32.91 -15.36
CA LYS A 186 -34.64 33.81 -16.38
C LYS A 186 -34.66 35.22 -15.77
N PRO A 187 -34.34 36.27 -16.56
CA PRO A 187 -34.42 37.65 -16.11
C PRO A 187 -35.82 38.04 -15.68
#